data_AF-A0A8S1XTS6-F1
#
_entry.id   AF-A0A8S1XTS6-F1
#
_cell.length_a   1.000
_cell.length_b   1.000
_cell.length_c   1.000
_cell.angle_alpha   90.00
_cell.angle_beta   90.00
_cell.angle_gamma   90.00
#
_symmetry.space_group_name_H-M   'P 1'
#
loop_
_entity.id
_entity.type
_entity.pdbx_description
1 polymer ?
#
loop_
_entity_poly.entity_id
_entity_poly.type
_entity_poly.pdbx_seq_one_letter_code
_entity_poly.pdbx_strand_id
1 'polypeptide(L)'
;MLRKKSQSKGNTQKLQVEVDIMEQRIVGLKQILQSQKESAKEKMSTSQGSTRWSAASTNVPLRNYGKHVLEKHREVAKTFQQKNKLSKVPSRPSSRSSSFSKQSKQSETQSQQNQSYLTQSLNFAGKNSANENLKRALQVQQQYSNEVVKFLNSINLDKHAGVILENGFDEMELLKEISVDHLKDMNIPPMDARKLLNRVQKLVETEERKLLQSQKQAQRLKESQSHIQEITNSEIYDEEEQHRLFQEAVMEYRQSQQQQKEQKEQAIQHTEEILIEDESLGYISSRQNKKEEQQRNKMKFLLSGANEWKMFDIDYEQKQGTDQQPVIIDKTSCYQCYRLFDQKFGISNNGKEFCTKECLESFKLQNLYLCRSQSCAKQIDIDQAYYEIGQWFCNQDCFKQYQWESVNIRGRTHISL
;
A
#
# COMPACT_ATOMS: atom_id res chain seq x y z
N MET A 1 13.42 -55.41 24.51
CA MET A 1 14.05 -54.19 23.96
C MET A 1 14.63 -54.50 22.58
N LEU A 2 13.89 -54.22 21.50
CA LEU A 2 14.37 -54.40 20.12
C LEU A 2 14.15 -53.11 19.32
N ARG A 3 15.18 -52.80 18.52
CA ARG A 3 15.52 -51.52 17.87
C ARG A 3 14.49 -51.05 16.83
N LYS A 4 14.15 -49.76 16.85
CA LYS A 4 13.67 -49.01 15.67
C LYS A 4 14.83 -48.15 15.13
N LYS A 5 15.46 -48.61 14.05
CA LYS A 5 16.41 -47.83 13.22
C LYS A 5 16.11 -48.12 11.75
N SER A 6 15.22 -47.37 11.12
CA SER A 6 15.05 -47.48 9.64
C SER A 6 14.50 -46.26 8.89
N GLN A 7 14.02 -45.18 9.53
CA GLN A 7 13.35 -44.08 8.80
C GLN A 7 14.26 -42.96 8.26
N SER A 8 15.57 -42.98 8.49
CA SER A 8 16.44 -41.85 8.10
C SER A 8 16.89 -41.82 6.62
N LYS A 9 16.74 -42.90 5.84
CA LYS A 9 17.34 -42.98 4.50
C LYS A 9 16.53 -42.29 3.40
N GLY A 10 15.22 -42.10 3.59
CA GLY A 10 14.35 -41.49 2.57
C GLY A 10 14.52 -39.97 2.41
N ASN A 11 14.85 -39.27 3.50
CA ASN A 11 14.97 -37.80 3.46
C ASN A 11 16.24 -37.33 2.75
N THR A 12 17.31 -38.12 2.78
CA THR A 12 18.58 -37.77 2.13
C THR A 12 18.46 -37.80 0.60
N GLN A 13 17.68 -38.74 0.04
CA GLN A 13 17.46 -38.80 -1.41
C GLN A 13 16.62 -37.62 -1.91
N LYS A 14 15.59 -37.20 -1.16
CA LYS A 14 14.79 -36.02 -1.53
C LYS A 14 15.62 -34.74 -1.54
N LEU A 15 16.49 -34.55 -0.54
CA LEU A 15 17.39 -33.41 -0.49
C LEU A 15 18.39 -33.42 -1.65
N GLN A 16 18.92 -34.58 -2.04
CA GLN A 16 19.85 -34.68 -3.16
C GLN A 16 19.20 -34.26 -4.48
N VAL A 17 17.98 -34.73 -4.75
CA VAL A 17 17.23 -34.36 -5.96
C VAL A 17 16.93 -32.86 -5.99
N GLU A 18 16.63 -32.25 -4.85
CA GLU A 18 16.37 -30.81 -4.76
C GLU A 18 17.65 -29.98 -5.02
N VAL A 19 18.80 -30.44 -4.52
CA VAL A 19 20.12 -29.84 -4.81
C VAL A 19 20.43 -29.89 -6.29
N ASP A 20 20.25 -31.03 -6.95
CA ASP A 20 20.53 -31.20 -8.38
C ASP A 20 19.64 -30.27 -9.25
N ILE A 21 18.37 -30.08 -8.87
CA ILE A 21 17.45 -29.14 -9.54
C ILE A 21 17.92 -27.69 -9.37
N MET A 22 18.37 -27.31 -8.18
CA MET A 22 18.89 -25.97 -7.93
C MET A 22 20.19 -25.71 -8.70
N GLU A 23 21.09 -26.70 -8.79
CA GLU A 23 22.32 -26.60 -9.59
C GLU A 23 22.02 -26.41 -11.08
N GLN A 24 21.07 -27.16 -11.65
CA GLN A 24 20.65 -26.98 -13.04
C GLN A 24 20.06 -25.59 -13.30
N ARG A 25 19.27 -25.05 -12.36
CA ARG A 25 18.73 -23.67 -12.47
C ARG A 25 19.84 -22.62 -12.43
N ILE A 26 20.84 -22.80 -11.59
CA ILE A 26 22.00 -21.89 -11.51
C ILE A 26 22.81 -21.93 -12.82
N VAL A 27 23.00 -23.10 -13.42
CA VAL A 27 23.67 -23.24 -14.72
C VAL A 27 22.88 -22.53 -15.82
N GLY A 28 21.56 -22.69 -15.87
CA GLY A 28 20.70 -21.98 -16.83
C GLY A 28 20.77 -20.45 -16.69
N LEU A 29 20.74 -19.93 -15.45
CA LEU A 29 20.88 -18.50 -15.20
C LEU A 29 22.25 -17.95 -15.61
N LYS A 30 23.34 -18.72 -15.39
CA LYS A 30 24.68 -18.33 -15.87
C LYS A 30 24.74 -18.25 -17.39
N GLN A 31 24.09 -19.18 -18.09
CA GLN A 31 24.06 -19.18 -19.55
C GLN A 31 23.28 -17.97 -20.11
N ILE A 32 22.15 -17.60 -19.49
CA ILE A 32 21.38 -16.40 -19.87
C ILE A 32 22.19 -15.12 -19.61
N LEU A 33 22.85 -15.01 -18.45
CA LEU A 33 23.70 -13.85 -18.15
C LEU A 33 24.87 -13.72 -19.12
N GLN A 34 25.44 -14.85 -19.53
CA GLN A 34 26.55 -14.86 -20.49
C GLN A 34 26.10 -14.49 -21.90
N SER A 35 24.95 -14.98 -22.36
CA SER A 35 24.38 -14.58 -23.66
C SER A 35 24.01 -13.08 -23.67
N GLN A 36 23.43 -12.55 -22.59
CA GLN A 36 23.16 -11.11 -22.47
C GLN A 36 24.44 -10.27 -22.50
N LYS A 37 25.51 -10.75 -21.86
CA LYS A 37 26.83 -10.09 -21.88
C LYS A 37 27.42 -10.06 -23.28
N GLU A 38 27.29 -11.15 -24.04
CA GLU A 38 27.75 -11.24 -25.43
C GLU A 38 26.92 -10.32 -26.34
N SER A 39 25.59 -10.34 -26.24
CA SER A 39 24.72 -9.41 -26.98
C SER A 39 24.99 -7.95 -26.64
N ALA A 40 25.28 -7.62 -25.38
CA ALA A 40 25.67 -6.27 -24.98
C ALA A 40 27.04 -5.86 -25.57
N LYS A 41 27.98 -6.81 -25.66
CA LYS A 41 29.30 -6.56 -26.25
C LYS A 41 29.21 -6.35 -27.77
N GLU A 42 28.38 -7.13 -28.47
CA GLU A 42 28.12 -6.94 -29.90
C GLU A 42 27.46 -5.58 -30.18
N LYS A 43 26.43 -5.21 -29.39
CA LYS A 43 25.79 -3.89 -29.50
C LYS A 43 26.76 -2.74 -29.23
N MET A 44 27.75 -2.94 -28.34
CA MET A 44 28.81 -1.95 -28.10
C MET A 44 29.82 -1.84 -29.24
N SER A 45 30.13 -2.91 -29.97
CA SER A 45 31.11 -2.86 -31.06
C SER A 45 30.58 -2.19 -32.33
N THR A 46 29.26 -2.18 -32.55
CA THR A 46 28.66 -1.67 -33.81
C THR A 46 28.25 -0.20 -33.72
N SER A 47 28.31 0.44 -32.55
CA SER A 47 27.98 1.85 -32.34
C SER A 47 29.23 2.74 -32.39
N GLN A 48 29.82 2.90 -33.58
CA GLN A 48 30.74 4.02 -33.83
C GLN A 48 29.92 5.31 -34.02
N GLY A 49 29.57 6.01 -32.95
CA GLY A 49 29.12 7.40 -33.09
C GLY A 49 28.08 7.96 -32.11
N SER A 50 27.79 7.34 -30.96
CA SER A 50 26.82 7.90 -30.01
C SER A 50 27.42 8.22 -28.64
N THR A 51 27.13 9.44 -28.19
CA THR A 51 27.67 10.16 -27.04
C THR A 51 27.50 9.38 -25.74
N ARG A 52 28.63 8.85 -25.26
CA ARG A 52 28.81 8.14 -23.98
C ARG A 52 28.29 8.95 -22.78
N TRP A 53 27.22 8.50 -22.16
CA TRP A 53 26.99 8.69 -20.73
C TRP A 53 27.86 7.67 -19.99
N SER A 54 29.12 8.04 -19.75
CA SER A 54 30.03 7.21 -18.95
C SER A 54 29.54 7.21 -17.50
N ALA A 55 29.17 6.04 -16.99
CA ALA A 55 28.88 5.83 -15.58
C ALA A 55 30.06 6.35 -14.74
N ALA A 56 29.75 7.24 -13.80
CA ALA A 56 30.70 7.91 -12.95
C ALA A 56 31.55 6.90 -12.18
N SER A 57 32.82 6.79 -12.56
CA SER A 57 33.86 6.21 -11.72
C SER A 57 33.94 7.04 -10.44
N THR A 58 33.70 6.40 -9.30
CA THR A 58 33.64 7.00 -7.96
C THR A 58 35.01 7.41 -7.39
N ASN A 59 36.09 7.38 -8.18
CA ASN A 59 37.45 7.58 -7.68
C ASN A 59 38.08 8.94 -7.98
N VAL A 60 37.32 9.94 -8.45
CA VAL A 60 37.82 11.33 -8.53
C VAL A 60 36.91 12.23 -7.70
N PRO A 61 37.40 12.79 -6.57
CA PRO A 61 36.61 13.76 -5.81
C PRO A 61 36.31 14.96 -6.70
N LEU A 62 35.03 15.29 -6.86
CA LEU A 62 34.53 16.42 -7.65
C LEU A 62 35.00 17.74 -7.03
N ARG A 63 36.27 18.10 -7.27
CA ARG A 63 36.80 19.43 -6.99
C ARG A 63 35.93 20.44 -7.73
N ASN A 64 35.39 21.41 -6.99
CA ASN A 64 34.53 22.51 -7.44
C ASN A 64 33.01 22.27 -7.51
N TYR A 65 32.48 21.11 -7.10
CA TYR A 65 31.02 20.94 -7.02
C TYR A 65 30.38 21.97 -6.07
N GLY A 66 31.01 22.22 -4.92
CA GLY A 66 30.54 23.25 -3.99
C GLY A 66 30.50 24.66 -4.58
N LYS A 67 31.44 25.00 -5.48
CA LYS A 67 31.43 26.30 -6.17
C LYS A 67 30.28 26.39 -7.16
N HIS A 68 30.04 25.34 -7.95
CA HIS A 68 28.92 25.31 -8.91
C HIS A 68 27.55 25.39 -8.22
N VAL A 69 27.38 24.75 -7.06
CA VAL A 69 26.13 24.83 -6.29
C VAL A 69 25.90 26.25 -5.76
N LEU A 70 26.94 26.89 -5.22
CA LEU A 70 26.85 28.27 -4.73
C LEU A 70 26.62 29.30 -5.85
N GLU A 71 27.24 29.12 -7.01
CA GLU A 71 27.03 29.94 -8.21
C GLU A 71 25.56 29.84 -8.67
N LYS A 72 25.02 28.62 -8.76
CA LYS A 72 23.64 28.37 -9.17
C LYS A 72 22.63 28.97 -8.18
N HIS A 73 22.90 28.90 -6.87
CA HIS A 73 22.08 29.58 -5.88
C HIS A 73 22.12 31.12 -6.00
N ARG A 74 23.28 31.70 -6.35
CA ARG A 74 23.41 33.14 -6.64
C ARG A 74 22.61 33.55 -7.87
N GLU A 75 22.59 32.74 -8.91
CA GLU A 75 21.81 33.02 -10.14
C GLU A 75 20.31 33.02 -9.88
N VAL A 76 19.80 32.03 -9.13
CA VAL A 76 18.38 31.95 -8.74
C VAL A 76 17.98 33.13 -7.84
N ALA A 77 18.87 33.56 -6.94
CA ALA A 77 18.63 34.75 -6.11
C ALA A 77 18.54 36.04 -6.93
N LYS A 78 19.33 36.18 -8.00
CA LYS A 78 19.26 37.33 -8.91
C LYS A 78 17.95 37.36 -9.71
N THR A 79 17.43 36.21 -10.12
CA THR A 79 16.15 36.13 -10.85
C THR A 79 14.95 36.57 -9.99
N PHE A 80 15.00 36.31 -8.67
CA PHE A 80 13.97 36.76 -7.74
C PHE A 80 13.96 38.28 -7.49
N GLN A 81 15.11 38.94 -7.51
CA GLN A 81 15.17 40.39 -7.31
C GLN A 81 14.70 41.21 -8.51
N GLN A 82 14.80 40.67 -9.74
CA GLN A 82 14.33 41.36 -10.93
C GLN A 82 12.81 41.35 -11.09
N LYS A 83 12.10 40.35 -10.55
CA LYS A 83 10.63 40.28 -10.62
C LYS A 83 9.90 41.23 -9.66
N ASN A 84 10.57 41.80 -8.66
CA ASN A 84 9.96 42.71 -7.68
C ASN A 84 10.09 44.21 -8.01
N LYS A 85 10.55 44.59 -9.22
CA LYS A 85 10.69 46.00 -9.62
C LYS A 85 9.57 46.55 -10.53
N LEU A 86 8.53 45.79 -10.85
CA LEU A 86 7.36 46.28 -11.63
C LEU A 86 6.04 46.13 -10.85
N SER A 87 5.85 46.97 -9.84
CA SER A 87 4.51 47.34 -9.33
C SER A 87 4.64 48.51 -8.33
N LYS A 88 4.98 49.69 -8.87
CA LYS A 88 5.01 50.94 -8.11
C LYS A 88 3.58 51.52 -8.07
N VAL A 89 2.83 51.18 -7.03
CA VAL A 89 1.53 51.79 -6.70
C VAL A 89 1.77 53.05 -5.84
N PRO A 90 1.11 54.20 -6.13
CA PRO A 90 1.32 55.43 -5.37
C PRO A 90 0.69 55.37 -3.98
N SER A 91 1.50 55.63 -2.96
CA SER A 91 1.12 55.75 -1.55
C SER A 91 0.38 57.06 -1.27
N ARG A 92 -0.81 56.95 -0.67
CA ARG A 92 -1.67 58.04 -0.17
C ARG A 92 -1.22 58.47 1.23
N PRO A 93 -1.26 59.77 1.60
CA PRO A 93 -0.77 60.26 2.89
C PRO A 93 -1.75 59.92 4.03
N SER A 94 -1.22 59.39 5.13
CA SER A 94 -1.96 59.11 6.36
C SER A 94 -1.85 60.31 7.32
N SER A 95 -2.99 60.90 7.61
CA SER A 95 -3.18 61.96 8.60
C SER A 95 -3.24 61.38 10.01
N ARG A 96 -2.21 61.70 10.80
CA ARG A 96 -2.27 62.36 12.12
C ARG A 96 -3.60 62.21 12.91
N SER A 97 -3.57 61.42 13.97
CA SER A 97 -4.35 61.71 15.18
C SER A 97 -3.58 61.29 16.43
N SER A 98 -3.43 62.28 17.30
CA SER A 98 -2.83 62.24 18.62
C SER A 98 -3.93 62.14 19.67
N SER A 99 -3.82 61.24 20.64
CA SER A 99 -4.42 61.49 21.96
C SER A 99 -3.69 60.72 23.05
N PHE A 100 -3.38 61.47 24.10
CA PHE A 100 -2.83 61.11 25.39
C PHE A 100 -3.70 60.09 26.16
N SER A 101 -3.08 59.27 27.00
CA SER A 101 -3.44 59.17 28.42
C SER A 101 -2.35 58.45 29.23
N LYS A 102 -2.19 58.95 30.46
CA LYS A 102 -1.12 58.68 31.44
C LYS A 102 -1.53 57.58 32.44
N GLN A 103 -0.50 56.91 32.97
CA GLN A 103 -0.30 56.49 34.39
C GLN A 103 -1.33 55.61 35.13
N SER A 104 -0.90 54.42 35.55
CA SER A 104 -0.72 53.97 36.97
C SER A 104 0.00 52.59 36.93
N LYS A 105 1.16 52.37 37.57
CA LYS A 105 1.50 52.07 38.98
C LYS A 105 0.80 50.86 39.64
N GLN A 106 1.63 49.83 39.90
CA GLN A 106 1.64 48.83 40.99
C GLN A 106 0.42 47.87 41.10
N SER A 107 0.62 46.55 41.12
CA SER A 107 1.07 45.83 42.32
C SER A 107 1.37 44.34 42.03
N GLU A 108 2.13 43.75 42.96
CA GLU A 108 2.50 42.34 43.08
C GLU A 108 1.30 41.37 43.20
N THR A 109 1.60 40.10 42.92
CA THR A 109 1.38 38.88 43.74
C THR A 109 0.61 37.74 43.06
N GLN A 110 1.32 36.61 42.96
CA GLN A 110 0.88 35.21 43.14
C GLN A 110 -0.28 34.60 42.31
N SER A 111 0.16 33.58 41.56
CA SER A 111 -0.29 32.19 41.64
C SER A 111 -1.48 31.69 40.79
N GLN A 112 -1.15 30.57 40.14
CA GLN A 112 -1.97 29.39 39.85
C GLN A 112 -2.92 29.36 38.63
N GLN A 113 -2.53 28.41 37.77
CA GLN A 113 -3.37 27.35 37.20
C GLN A 113 -4.18 27.60 35.92
N ASN A 114 -3.94 26.64 35.03
CA ASN A 114 -4.82 26.04 34.04
C ASN A 114 -4.95 26.69 32.65
N GLN A 115 -4.33 25.95 31.71
CA GLN A 115 -4.90 25.45 30.46
C GLN A 115 -5.59 26.46 29.53
N SER A 116 -5.03 26.62 28.34
CA SER A 116 -5.80 26.33 27.12
C SER A 116 -4.92 26.25 25.89
N TYR A 117 -5.22 25.23 25.12
CA TYR A 117 -4.68 24.87 23.82
C TYR A 117 -5.22 25.82 22.74
N LEU A 118 -4.57 25.78 21.56
CA LEU A 118 -4.96 26.40 20.28
C LEU A 118 -4.58 27.87 20.07
N THR A 119 -3.40 28.07 19.48
CA THR A 119 -3.15 29.20 18.58
C THR A 119 -2.23 28.76 17.45
N GLN A 120 -2.81 28.20 16.39
CA GLN A 120 -2.14 28.09 15.09
C GLN A 120 -2.34 29.41 14.35
N SER A 121 -1.38 30.31 14.49
CA SER A 121 -1.32 31.56 13.72
C SER A 121 -0.14 31.47 12.77
N LEU A 122 -0.46 31.42 11.47
CA LEU A 122 0.48 31.61 10.36
C LEU A 122 1.22 32.95 10.52
N ASN A 123 2.52 32.91 10.79
CA ASN A 123 3.41 34.06 10.67
C ASN A 123 4.77 33.60 10.16
N PHE A 124 5.04 33.91 8.89
CA PHE A 124 6.34 33.76 8.25
C PHE A 124 6.92 35.15 8.05
N ALA A 125 7.96 35.53 8.83
CA ALA A 125 8.99 36.47 8.40
C ALA A 125 10.14 36.54 9.43
N GLY A 126 11.09 35.63 9.26
CA GLY A 126 12.54 35.87 9.38
C GLY A 126 13.03 36.73 10.54
N LYS A 127 13.26 36.07 11.69
CA LYS A 127 14.35 36.36 12.65
C LYS A 127 14.43 35.36 13.82
N ASN A 128 13.43 34.48 13.99
CA ASN A 128 13.41 33.46 15.06
C ASN A 128 13.90 32.06 14.62
N SER A 129 14.53 31.93 13.44
CA SER A 129 14.80 30.61 12.82
C SER A 129 15.67 29.68 13.65
N ALA A 130 16.63 30.20 14.44
CA ALA A 130 17.50 29.36 15.24
C ALA A 130 16.79 28.75 16.45
N ASN A 131 15.94 29.53 17.14
CA ASN A 131 15.20 29.06 18.32
C ASN A 131 14.11 28.04 17.93
N GLU A 132 13.41 28.27 16.81
CA GLU A 132 12.43 27.32 16.28
C GLU A 132 13.08 25.99 15.85
N ASN A 133 14.26 26.04 15.23
CA ASN A 133 15.00 24.83 14.87
C ASN A 133 15.47 24.05 16.12
N LEU A 134 15.91 24.73 17.17
CA LEU A 134 16.29 24.08 18.43
C LEU A 134 15.07 23.45 19.12
N LYS A 135 13.94 24.17 19.20
CA LYS A 135 12.69 23.61 19.75
C LYS A 135 12.23 22.39 18.96
N ARG A 136 12.31 22.43 17.63
CA ARG A 136 11.97 21.29 16.78
C ARG A 136 12.90 20.10 17.04
N ALA A 137 14.21 20.33 17.19
CA ALA A 137 15.15 19.26 17.53
C ALA A 137 14.86 18.63 18.91
N LEU A 138 14.57 19.44 19.93
CA LEU A 138 14.18 18.95 21.25
C LEU A 138 12.85 18.17 21.21
N GLN A 139 11.90 18.62 20.40
CA GLN A 139 10.62 17.92 20.23
C GLN A 139 10.80 16.55 19.56
N VAL A 140 11.71 16.44 18.59
CA VAL A 140 12.08 15.16 17.96
C VAL A 140 12.70 14.20 18.99
N GLN A 141 13.59 14.69 19.86
CA GLN A 141 14.12 13.86 20.96
C GLN A 141 13.02 13.39 21.93
N GLN A 142 12.07 14.26 22.27
CA GLN A 142 10.92 13.87 23.08
C GLN A 142 10.00 12.86 22.38
N GLN A 143 9.98 12.83 21.04
CA GLN A 143 9.18 11.84 20.32
C GLN A 143 9.78 10.44 20.44
N TYR A 144 11.10 10.29 20.37
CA TYR A 144 11.77 9.00 20.54
C TYR A 144 11.54 8.39 21.93
N SER A 145 11.70 9.20 22.99
CA SER A 145 11.43 8.73 24.35
C SER A 145 9.98 8.30 24.53
N ASN A 146 9.03 9.00 23.90
CA ASN A 146 7.62 8.61 23.91
C ASN A 146 7.35 7.29 23.17
N GLU A 147 8.11 6.97 22.12
CA GLU A 147 7.97 5.70 21.38
C GLU A 147 8.43 4.51 22.22
N VAL A 148 9.57 4.63 22.90
CA VAL A 148 10.06 3.60 23.83
C VAL A 148 9.07 3.38 24.95
N VAL A 149 8.56 4.43 25.58
CA VAL A 149 7.55 4.32 26.65
C VAL A 149 6.27 3.64 26.15
N LYS A 150 5.76 4.02 24.97
CA LYS A 150 4.58 3.36 24.37
C LYS A 150 4.84 1.88 24.12
N PHE A 151 6.04 1.54 23.65
CA PHE A 151 6.42 0.15 23.43
C PHE A 151 6.47 -0.64 24.74
N LEU A 152 7.13 -0.11 25.78
CA LEU A 152 7.20 -0.74 27.10
C LEU A 152 5.81 -0.90 27.74
N ASN A 153 4.94 0.10 27.58
CA ASN A 153 3.54 0.01 28.01
C ASN A 153 2.79 -1.11 27.29
N SER A 154 3.03 -1.31 25.98
CA SER A 154 2.38 -2.38 25.21
C SER A 154 2.74 -3.79 25.66
N ILE A 155 3.87 -3.95 26.36
CA ILE A 155 4.31 -5.21 26.96
C ILE A 155 4.13 -5.27 28.48
N ASN A 156 3.43 -4.29 29.08
CA ASN A 156 3.22 -4.17 30.53
C ASN A 156 4.55 -4.13 31.33
N LEU A 157 5.54 -3.38 30.82
CA LEU A 157 6.82 -3.08 31.50
C LEU A 157 6.96 -1.56 31.79
N ASP A 158 5.82 -0.88 31.98
CA ASP A 158 5.70 0.54 32.32
C ASP A 158 6.53 0.94 33.54
N LYS A 159 6.52 0.10 34.58
CA LYS A 159 7.31 0.27 35.81
C LYS A 159 8.82 0.28 35.61
N HIS A 160 9.34 -0.32 34.53
CA HIS A 160 10.77 -0.33 34.21
C HIS A 160 11.15 0.78 33.21
N ALA A 161 10.19 1.54 32.69
CA ALA A 161 10.45 2.55 31.69
C ALA A 161 11.38 3.65 32.19
N GLY A 162 11.20 4.11 33.44
CA GLY A 162 12.08 5.11 34.05
C GLY A 162 13.55 4.65 34.09
N VAL A 163 13.79 3.44 34.60
CA VAL A 163 15.13 2.86 34.71
C VAL A 163 15.78 2.69 33.33
N ILE A 164 15.04 2.18 32.34
CA ILE A 164 15.54 1.99 30.96
C ILE A 164 15.93 3.33 30.33
N LEU A 165 15.10 4.37 30.48
CA LEU A 165 15.38 5.71 29.97
C LEU A 165 16.56 6.39 30.69
N GLU A 166 16.66 6.24 32.01
CA GLU A 166 17.76 6.77 32.82
C GLU A 166 19.12 6.17 32.45
N ASN A 167 19.13 4.93 31.96
CA ASN A 167 20.33 4.25 31.44
C ASN A 167 20.64 4.59 29.97
N GLY A 168 19.89 5.50 29.34
CA GLY A 168 20.15 5.97 27.98
C GLY A 168 19.56 5.11 26.86
N PHE A 169 18.61 4.23 27.16
CA PHE A 169 17.84 3.49 26.15
C PHE A 169 16.54 4.23 25.80
N ASP A 170 16.66 5.49 25.38
CA ASP A 170 15.55 6.37 25.00
C ASP A 170 15.17 6.31 23.52
N GLU A 171 15.99 5.65 22.70
CA GLU A 171 15.75 5.40 21.28
C GLU A 171 15.41 3.93 20.99
N MET A 172 14.52 3.70 20.02
CA MET A 172 14.08 2.35 19.64
C MET A 172 15.21 1.52 19.02
N GLU A 173 16.19 2.16 18.38
CA GLU A 173 17.37 1.49 17.80
C GLU A 173 18.28 0.94 18.90
N LEU A 174 18.59 1.75 19.92
CA LEU A 174 19.36 1.31 21.09
C LEU A 174 18.64 0.18 21.85
N LEU A 175 17.32 0.25 21.95
CA LEU A 175 16.52 -0.80 22.57
C LEU A 175 16.56 -2.13 21.78
N LYS A 176 16.81 -2.10 20.46
CA LYS A 176 16.98 -3.32 19.65
C LYS A 176 18.30 -4.03 19.89
N GLU A 177 19.32 -3.27 20.29
CA GLU A 177 20.66 -3.78 20.58
C GLU A 177 20.84 -4.21 22.05
N ILE A 178 19.78 -4.11 22.85
CA ILE A 178 19.84 -4.42 24.28
C ILE A 178 20.14 -5.89 24.54
N SER A 179 21.16 -6.15 25.39
CA SER A 179 21.58 -7.47 25.80
C SER A 179 20.98 -7.87 27.15
N VAL A 180 21.04 -9.16 27.47
CA VAL A 180 20.61 -9.70 28.78
C VAL A 180 21.43 -9.08 29.92
N ASP A 181 22.72 -8.81 29.68
CA ASP A 181 23.63 -8.25 30.67
C ASP A 181 23.25 -6.81 31.05
N HIS A 182 22.88 -5.97 30.06
CA HIS A 182 22.37 -4.62 30.34
C HIS A 182 21.11 -4.63 31.21
N LEU A 183 20.20 -5.58 30.96
CA LEU A 183 18.98 -5.73 31.75
C LEU A 183 19.27 -6.19 33.19
N LYS A 184 20.30 -7.01 33.36
CA LYS A 184 20.76 -7.46 34.67
C LYS A 184 21.40 -6.30 35.46
N ASP A 185 22.22 -5.48 34.82
CA ASP A 185 22.87 -4.33 35.44
C ASP A 185 21.85 -3.26 35.88
N MET A 186 20.74 -3.14 35.14
CA MET A 186 19.59 -2.29 35.49
C MET A 186 18.67 -2.88 36.57
N ASN A 187 19.01 -4.02 37.18
CA ASN A 187 18.20 -4.74 38.15
C ASN A 187 16.80 -5.14 37.65
N ILE A 188 16.64 -5.38 36.34
CA ILE A 188 15.37 -5.84 35.79
C ILE A 188 15.22 -7.36 36.04
N PRO A 189 14.09 -7.82 36.60
CA PRO A 189 13.87 -9.25 36.86
C PRO A 189 14.03 -10.11 35.59
N PRO A 190 14.62 -11.32 35.68
CA PRO A 190 14.91 -12.14 34.50
C PRO A 190 13.69 -12.48 33.62
N MET A 191 12.50 -12.61 34.23
CA MET A 191 11.26 -12.85 33.46
C MET A 191 10.87 -11.64 32.61
N ASP A 192 10.95 -10.45 33.18
CA ASP A 192 10.63 -9.19 32.49
C ASP A 192 11.67 -8.91 31.40
N ALA A 193 12.95 -9.15 31.69
CA ALA A 193 14.03 -9.08 30.70
C ALA A 193 13.78 -10.01 29.50
N ARG A 194 13.42 -11.27 29.74
CA ARG A 194 13.09 -12.23 28.68
C ARG A 194 11.87 -11.80 27.85
N LYS A 195 10.86 -11.22 28.50
CA LYS A 195 9.66 -10.70 27.84
C LYS A 195 10.00 -9.53 26.90
N LEU A 196 10.84 -8.60 27.36
CA LEU A 196 11.33 -7.48 26.56
C LEU A 196 12.11 -7.98 25.34
N LEU A 197 13.10 -8.85 25.53
CA LEU A 197 13.92 -9.40 24.45
C LEU A 197 13.10 -10.13 23.39
N ASN A 198 12.17 -11.00 23.82
CA ASN A 198 11.26 -11.68 22.89
C ASN A 198 10.39 -10.72 22.08
N ARG A 199 9.98 -9.59 22.67
CA ARG A 199 9.19 -8.59 21.95
C ARG A 199 10.03 -7.77 21.00
N VAL A 200 11.23 -7.35 21.43
CA VAL A 200 12.20 -6.62 20.62
C VAL A 200 12.58 -7.46 19.39
N GLN A 201 12.87 -8.74 19.55
CA GLN A 201 13.16 -9.66 18.45
C GLN A 201 12.00 -9.71 17.43
N LYS A 202 10.75 -9.81 17.90
CA LYS A 202 9.57 -9.76 17.02
C LYS A 202 9.43 -8.43 16.26
N LEU A 203 9.85 -7.32 16.85
CA LEU A 203 9.86 -6.02 16.15
C LEU A 203 10.89 -6.02 15.02
N VAL A 204 12.11 -6.48 15.29
CA VAL A 204 13.18 -6.61 14.29
C VAL A 204 12.73 -7.47 13.11
N GLU A 205 12.18 -8.67 13.37
CA GLU A 205 11.64 -9.55 12.33
C GLU A 205 10.54 -8.90 11.49
N THR A 206 9.70 -8.07 12.13
CA THR A 206 8.59 -7.38 11.45
C THR A 206 9.11 -6.27 10.53
N GLU A 207 10.11 -5.51 10.96
CA GLU A 207 10.75 -4.47 10.15
C GLU A 207 11.52 -5.06 8.97
N GLU A 208 12.29 -6.13 9.19
CA GLU A 208 12.99 -6.85 8.13
C GLU A 208 12.01 -7.36 7.06
N ARG A 209 10.86 -7.90 7.48
CA ARG A 209 9.80 -8.33 6.56
C ARG A 209 9.24 -7.18 5.74
N LYS A 210 9.00 -6.02 6.35
CA LYS A 210 8.53 -4.81 5.65
C LYS A 210 9.56 -4.31 4.65
N LEU A 211 10.85 -4.35 5.01
CA LEU A 211 11.95 -3.96 4.13
C LEU A 211 12.07 -4.90 2.92
N LEU A 212 11.95 -6.21 3.14
CA LEU A 212 11.92 -7.19 2.04
C LEU A 212 10.71 -6.98 1.13
N GLN A 213 9.55 -6.64 1.68
CA GLN A 213 8.36 -6.36 0.90
C GLN A 213 8.50 -5.09 0.06
N SER A 214 9.06 -4.01 0.63
CA SER A 214 9.30 -2.76 -0.11
C SER A 214 10.35 -2.96 -1.20
N GLN A 215 11.40 -3.74 -0.95
CA GLN A 215 12.39 -4.10 -1.96
C GLN A 215 11.77 -4.89 -3.12
N LYS A 216 10.91 -5.88 -2.83
CA LYS A 216 10.19 -6.63 -3.87
C LYS A 216 9.27 -5.72 -4.71
N GLN A 217 8.59 -4.78 -4.08
CA GLN A 217 7.78 -3.80 -4.81
C GLN A 217 8.65 -2.89 -5.68
N ALA A 218 9.77 -2.40 -5.16
CA ALA A 218 10.72 -1.60 -5.92
C ALA A 218 11.32 -2.38 -7.11
N GLN A 219 11.59 -3.68 -6.95
CA GLN A 219 12.03 -4.56 -8.04
C GLN A 219 10.94 -4.70 -9.12
N ARG A 220 9.68 -4.96 -8.75
CA ARG A 220 8.57 -5.00 -9.71
C ARG A 220 8.41 -3.70 -10.49
N LEU A 221 8.58 -2.57 -9.82
CA LEU A 221 8.54 -1.26 -10.48
C LEU A 221 9.71 -1.09 -11.45
N LYS A 222 10.93 -1.50 -11.07
CA LYS A 222 12.07 -1.49 -11.97
C LYS A 222 11.88 -2.41 -13.18
N GLU A 223 11.35 -3.61 -12.98
CA GLU A 223 11.01 -4.56 -14.05
C GLU A 223 9.96 -3.99 -15.01
N SER A 224 8.93 -3.32 -14.48
CA SER A 224 7.93 -2.65 -15.32
C SER A 224 8.51 -1.49 -16.12
N GLN A 225 9.44 -0.72 -15.53
CA GLN A 225 10.12 0.38 -16.22
C GLN A 225 11.07 -0.10 -17.32
N SER A 226 11.84 -1.17 -17.07
CA SER A 226 12.70 -1.76 -18.11
C SER A 226 11.87 -2.30 -19.28
N HIS A 227 10.72 -2.91 -19.00
CA HIS A 227 9.83 -3.40 -20.04
C HIS A 227 9.27 -2.27 -20.91
N ILE A 228 8.89 -1.14 -20.31
CA ILE A 228 8.45 0.05 -21.06
C ILE A 228 9.60 0.61 -21.91
N GLN A 229 10.84 0.64 -21.39
CA GLN A 229 11.99 1.13 -22.15
C GLN A 229 12.36 0.24 -23.34
N GLU A 230 12.21 -1.08 -23.21
CA GLU A 230 12.37 -2.02 -24.33
C GLU A 230 11.33 -1.77 -25.42
N ILE A 231 10.07 -1.49 -25.04
CA ILE A 231 9.01 -1.13 -25.99
C ILE A 231 9.33 0.19 -26.70
N THR A 232 9.85 1.20 -25.99
CA THR A 232 10.16 2.51 -26.60
C THR A 232 11.41 2.52 -27.49
N ASN A 233 12.35 1.58 -27.28
CA ASN A 233 13.57 1.48 -28.09
C ASN A 233 13.44 0.51 -29.29
N SER A 234 12.31 -0.18 -29.40
CA SER A 234 11.91 -0.87 -30.63
C SER A 234 11.47 0.17 -31.66
N GLU A 235 12.43 0.86 -32.27
CA GLU A 235 12.18 1.74 -33.42
C GLU A 235 11.56 0.92 -34.56
N ILE A 236 10.45 1.45 -35.11
CA ILE A 236 9.49 0.86 -36.06
C ILE A 236 8.25 0.33 -35.34
N TYR A 237 7.49 1.28 -34.78
CA TYR A 237 6.10 1.08 -34.41
C TYR A 237 5.28 1.20 -35.69
N ASP A 238 5.03 0.08 -36.37
CA ASP A 238 4.13 0.07 -37.53
C ASP A 238 2.68 0.14 -37.03
N GLU A 239 2.13 1.36 -37.00
CA GLU A 239 0.77 1.65 -36.52
C GLU A 239 -0.27 0.77 -37.24
N GLU A 240 0.00 0.39 -38.49
CA GLU A 240 -0.89 -0.42 -39.31
C GLU A 240 -0.94 -1.88 -38.82
N GLU A 241 0.19 -2.44 -38.41
CA GLU A 241 0.26 -3.80 -37.86
C GLU A 241 -0.34 -3.87 -36.45
N GLN A 242 -0.11 -2.87 -35.61
CA GLN A 242 -0.73 -2.77 -34.28
C GLN A 242 -2.25 -2.65 -34.37
N HIS A 243 -2.76 -1.86 -35.32
CA HIS A 243 -4.19 -1.76 -35.57
C HIS A 243 -4.76 -3.07 -36.11
N ARG A 244 -4.04 -3.79 -36.97
CA ARG A 244 -4.43 -5.13 -37.46
C ARG A 244 -4.52 -6.14 -36.32
N LEU A 245 -3.50 -6.22 -35.46
CA LEU A 245 -3.47 -7.10 -34.29
C LEU A 245 -4.60 -6.76 -33.31
N PHE A 246 -4.91 -5.48 -33.12
CA PHE A 246 -6.03 -5.06 -32.30
C PHE A 246 -7.37 -5.50 -32.90
N GLN A 247 -7.58 -5.32 -34.21
CA GLN A 247 -8.80 -5.79 -34.88
C GLN A 247 -8.94 -7.31 -34.82
N GLU A 248 -7.85 -8.05 -35.01
CA GLU A 248 -7.81 -9.50 -34.89
C GLU A 248 -8.21 -9.96 -33.48
N ALA A 249 -7.61 -9.37 -32.44
CA ALA A 249 -7.96 -9.66 -31.05
C ALA A 249 -9.43 -9.33 -30.71
N VAL A 250 -9.98 -8.25 -31.27
CA VAL A 250 -11.40 -7.89 -31.10
C VAL A 250 -12.31 -8.89 -31.83
N MET A 251 -11.93 -9.36 -33.01
CA MET A 251 -12.69 -10.40 -33.73
C MET A 251 -12.64 -11.74 -33.00
N GLU A 252 -11.47 -12.15 -32.51
CA GLU A 252 -11.30 -13.38 -31.74
C GLU A 252 -12.11 -13.34 -30.44
N TYR A 253 -12.12 -12.20 -29.74
CA TYR A 253 -12.98 -12.00 -28.58
C TYR A 253 -14.48 -12.15 -28.93
N ARG A 254 -14.93 -11.57 -30.04
CA ARG A 254 -16.33 -11.71 -30.50
C ARG A 254 -16.68 -13.15 -30.88
N GLN A 255 -15.77 -13.87 -31.56
CA GLN A 255 -15.95 -15.28 -31.90
C GLN A 255 -16.00 -16.15 -30.63
N SER A 256 -15.15 -15.88 -29.64
CA SER A 256 -15.15 -16.62 -28.37
C SER A 256 -16.48 -16.47 -27.62
N GLN A 257 -17.10 -15.29 -27.67
CA GLN A 257 -18.43 -15.05 -27.09
C GLN A 257 -19.54 -15.80 -27.84
N GLN A 258 -19.46 -15.89 -29.18
CA GLN A 258 -20.39 -16.71 -29.97
C GLN A 258 -20.23 -18.20 -29.69
N GLN A 259 -18.99 -18.71 -29.64
CA GLN A 259 -18.73 -20.12 -29.29
C GLN A 259 -19.21 -20.47 -27.88
N GLN A 260 -19.02 -19.58 -26.89
CA GLN A 260 -19.58 -19.79 -25.55
C GLN A 260 -21.12 -19.81 -25.54
N LYS A 261 -21.77 -19.06 -26.43
CA LYS A 261 -23.22 -19.05 -26.57
C LYS A 261 -23.73 -20.33 -27.23
N GLU A 262 -23.08 -20.77 -28.31
CA GLU A 262 -23.39 -22.03 -29.00
C GLU A 262 -23.17 -23.25 -28.09
N GLN A 263 -22.08 -23.28 -27.33
CA GLN A 263 -21.83 -24.34 -26.34
C GLN A 263 -22.90 -24.37 -25.24
N LYS A 264 -23.40 -23.20 -24.82
CA LYS A 264 -24.53 -23.12 -23.87
C LYS A 264 -25.83 -23.62 -24.50
N GLU A 265 -26.13 -23.27 -25.75
CA GLU A 265 -27.34 -23.71 -26.45
C GLU A 265 -27.34 -25.23 -26.72
N GLN A 266 -26.21 -25.79 -27.16
CA GLN A 266 -26.04 -27.24 -27.32
C GLN A 266 -26.18 -27.99 -25.99
N ALA A 267 -25.63 -27.42 -24.90
CA ALA A 267 -25.80 -27.99 -23.56
C ALA A 267 -27.27 -27.97 -23.10
N ILE A 268 -28.07 -26.97 -23.51
CA ILE A 268 -29.50 -26.90 -23.19
C ILE A 268 -30.28 -27.97 -23.98
N GLN A 269 -30.05 -28.08 -25.30
CA GLN A 269 -30.72 -29.09 -26.15
C GLN A 269 -30.45 -30.52 -25.68
N HIS A 270 -29.19 -30.84 -25.35
CA HIS A 270 -28.84 -32.16 -24.80
C HIS A 270 -29.46 -32.42 -23.41
N THR A 271 -29.80 -31.37 -22.65
CA THR A 271 -30.50 -31.54 -21.38
C THR A 271 -31.99 -31.79 -21.60
N GLU A 272 -32.60 -31.19 -22.63
CA GLU A 272 -34.01 -31.42 -23.00
C GLU A 272 -34.24 -32.82 -23.59
N GLU A 273 -33.32 -33.34 -24.40
CA GLU A 273 -33.45 -34.69 -24.99
C GLU A 273 -33.38 -35.80 -23.91
N ILE A 274 -32.57 -35.60 -22.85
CA ILE A 274 -32.53 -36.50 -21.69
C ILE A 274 -33.82 -36.45 -20.86
N LEU A 275 -34.54 -35.34 -20.87
CA LEU A 275 -35.80 -35.19 -20.11
C LEU A 275 -37.00 -35.86 -20.79
N ILE A 276 -36.94 -36.12 -22.09
CA ILE A 276 -38.05 -36.72 -22.86
C ILE A 276 -38.05 -38.25 -22.78
N GLU A 277 -36.91 -38.90 -22.55
CA GLU A 277 -36.86 -40.38 -22.42
C GLU A 277 -37.30 -40.91 -21.04
N ASP A 278 -37.23 -40.10 -19.96
CA ASP A 278 -37.60 -40.51 -18.59
C ASP A 278 -39.13 -40.40 -18.32
N GLU A 279 -39.94 -39.98 -19.31
CA GLU A 279 -41.41 -39.84 -19.20
C GLU A 279 -42.19 -41.06 -19.73
N SER A 280 -41.53 -42.08 -20.28
CA SER A 280 -42.19 -43.28 -20.85
C SER A 280 -42.27 -44.51 -19.91
N LEU A 281 -41.69 -44.44 -18.70
CA LEU A 281 -41.78 -45.53 -17.71
C LEU A 281 -42.42 -45.03 -16.42
N GLY A 282 -43.74 -45.15 -16.37
CA GLY A 282 -44.52 -44.90 -15.17
C GLY A 282 -44.11 -45.84 -14.04
N TYR A 283 -43.41 -45.30 -13.03
CA TYR A 283 -43.31 -45.93 -11.71
C TYR A 283 -43.28 -44.87 -10.61
N ILE A 284 -44.29 -44.94 -9.76
CA ILE A 284 -44.45 -44.18 -8.53
C ILE A 284 -43.55 -44.84 -7.47
N SER A 285 -42.42 -44.22 -7.13
CA SER A 285 -41.84 -44.14 -5.78
C SER A 285 -40.36 -43.68 -5.85
N SER A 286 -39.93 -42.87 -4.88
CA SER A 286 -38.54 -42.40 -4.64
C SER A 286 -38.10 -41.09 -5.33
N ARG A 287 -38.67 -39.97 -4.89
CA ARG A 287 -38.37 -38.60 -5.38
C ARG A 287 -37.22 -37.86 -4.67
N GLN A 288 -36.40 -38.52 -3.85
CA GLN A 288 -35.34 -37.85 -3.06
C GLN A 288 -33.88 -38.11 -3.50
N ASN A 289 -33.59 -39.09 -4.36
CA ASN A 289 -32.18 -39.45 -4.68
C ASN A 289 -31.72 -39.13 -6.12
N LYS A 290 -32.59 -38.71 -7.05
CA LYS A 290 -32.20 -38.50 -8.46
C LYS A 290 -31.48 -37.17 -8.77
N LYS A 291 -31.46 -36.19 -7.84
CA LYS A 291 -30.74 -34.90 -8.06
C LYS A 291 -29.23 -34.98 -7.83
N GLU A 292 -28.73 -35.99 -7.12
CA GLU A 292 -27.29 -36.15 -6.86
C GLU A 292 -26.52 -36.84 -8.00
N GLU A 293 -27.20 -37.69 -8.78
CA GLU A 293 -26.53 -38.50 -9.80
C GLU A 293 -26.29 -37.73 -11.11
N GLN A 294 -27.17 -36.79 -11.47
CA GLN A 294 -26.96 -35.88 -12.61
C GLN A 294 -25.80 -34.88 -12.39
N GLN A 295 -25.47 -34.51 -11.15
CA GLN A 295 -24.31 -33.66 -10.87
C GLN A 295 -22.97 -34.43 -10.93
N ARG A 296 -22.96 -35.75 -10.64
CA ARG A 296 -21.75 -36.58 -10.78
C ARG A 296 -21.30 -36.75 -12.23
N ASN A 297 -22.23 -36.86 -13.19
CA ASN A 297 -21.86 -37.05 -14.59
C ASN A 297 -21.41 -35.75 -15.29
N LYS A 298 -21.90 -34.57 -14.89
CA LYS A 298 -21.42 -33.28 -15.42
C LYS A 298 -19.96 -32.98 -15.04
N MET A 299 -19.48 -33.47 -13.90
CA MET A 299 -18.08 -33.27 -13.46
C MET A 299 -17.08 -34.22 -14.13
N LYS A 300 -17.53 -35.33 -14.74
CA LYS A 300 -16.62 -36.24 -15.47
C LYS A 300 -16.28 -35.75 -16.88
N PHE A 301 -17.11 -34.91 -17.49
CA PHE A 301 -16.90 -34.46 -18.86
C PHE A 301 -15.91 -33.29 -18.99
N LEU A 302 -15.71 -32.49 -17.94
CA LEU A 302 -14.79 -31.33 -17.95
C LEU A 302 -13.32 -31.68 -17.64
N LEU A 303 -12.96 -32.95 -17.47
CA LEU A 303 -11.60 -33.41 -17.12
C LEU A 303 -10.91 -34.22 -18.22
N SER A 304 -11.48 -34.28 -19.43
CA SER A 304 -10.88 -35.00 -20.58
C SER A 304 -10.18 -34.09 -21.62
N GLY A 305 -9.98 -32.81 -21.28
CA GLY A 305 -9.16 -31.90 -22.09
C GLY A 305 -7.69 -32.07 -21.74
N ALA A 306 -6.98 -32.83 -22.58
CA ALA A 306 -5.55 -33.08 -22.51
C ALA A 306 -4.72 -31.82 -22.26
N ASN A 307 -4.10 -31.73 -21.09
CA ASN A 307 -2.81 -31.08 -20.87
C ASN A 307 -2.17 -31.72 -19.65
N GLU A 308 -1.00 -32.33 -19.86
CA GLU A 308 -0.16 -32.99 -18.86
C GLU A 308 0.29 -32.02 -17.75
N TRP A 309 -0.55 -31.84 -16.74
CA TRP A 309 -0.10 -31.29 -15.46
C TRP A 309 0.29 -32.46 -14.57
N LYS A 310 1.60 -32.70 -14.47
CA LYS A 310 2.20 -33.69 -13.57
C LYS A 310 1.68 -33.46 -12.15
N MET A 311 0.93 -34.44 -11.66
CA MET A 311 0.49 -34.58 -10.28
C MET A 311 1.67 -34.39 -9.32
N PHE A 312 1.55 -33.39 -8.45
CA PHE A 312 2.19 -33.45 -7.15
C PHE A 312 1.39 -34.44 -6.32
N ASP A 313 1.93 -35.65 -6.14
CA ASP A 313 1.42 -36.61 -5.17
C ASP A 313 1.60 -36.04 -3.76
N ILE A 314 0.56 -35.36 -3.28
CA ILE A 314 0.39 -35.06 -1.86
C ILE A 314 -0.26 -36.30 -1.27
N ASP A 315 0.54 -37.09 -0.54
CA ASP A 315 0.09 -38.24 0.26
C ASP A 315 -0.93 -37.78 1.31
N TYR A 316 -2.20 -37.68 0.90
CA TYR A 316 -3.31 -37.46 1.80
C TYR A 316 -3.64 -38.80 2.46
N GLU A 317 -3.18 -38.97 3.70
CA GLU A 317 -3.54 -40.14 4.53
C GLU A 317 -5.07 -40.30 4.55
N GLN A 318 -5.51 -41.38 3.91
CA GLN A 318 -6.89 -41.74 3.68
C GLN A 318 -7.52 -42.20 4.99
N LYS A 319 -7.99 -41.25 5.80
CA LYS A 319 -8.90 -41.55 6.91
C LYS A 319 -10.26 -41.95 6.32
N GLN A 320 -10.52 -43.25 6.28
CA GLN A 320 -11.84 -43.80 6.03
C GLN A 320 -12.78 -43.38 7.17
N GLY A 321 -13.96 -42.86 6.81
CA GLY A 321 -15.08 -42.74 7.73
C GLY A 321 -15.67 -41.35 7.87
N THR A 322 -16.43 -40.93 6.85
CA THR A 322 -17.78 -40.32 6.90
C THR A 322 -17.99 -39.56 5.59
N ASP A 323 -19.08 -39.89 4.88
CA ASP A 323 -19.51 -39.23 3.64
C ASP A 323 -19.91 -37.77 3.90
N GLN A 324 -18.93 -36.91 4.18
CA GLN A 324 -19.15 -35.47 4.16
C GLN A 324 -18.90 -35.00 2.74
N GLN A 325 -19.99 -34.66 2.06
CA GLN A 325 -19.91 -33.95 0.79
C GLN A 325 -18.96 -32.76 0.93
N PRO A 326 -18.12 -32.48 -0.08
CA PRO A 326 -17.24 -31.33 -0.05
C PRO A 326 -18.08 -30.08 0.15
N VAL A 327 -17.95 -29.45 1.32
CA VAL A 327 -18.63 -28.20 1.62
C VAL A 327 -18.06 -27.18 0.63
N ILE A 328 -18.87 -26.78 -0.35
CA ILE A 328 -18.54 -25.67 -1.24
C ILE A 328 -18.57 -24.42 -0.36
N ILE A 329 -17.39 -23.85 -0.13
CA ILE A 329 -17.25 -22.64 0.64
C ILE A 329 -17.23 -21.47 -0.36
N ASP A 330 -18.30 -20.69 -0.37
CA ASP A 330 -18.38 -19.46 -1.14
C ASP A 330 -17.40 -18.44 -0.55
N LYS A 331 -16.31 -18.20 -1.27
CA LYS A 331 -15.28 -17.24 -0.90
C LYS A 331 -15.55 -15.91 -1.60
N THR A 332 -15.54 -14.83 -0.83
CA THR A 332 -15.65 -13.46 -1.32
C THR A 332 -14.40 -12.66 -0.94
N SER A 333 -14.09 -11.61 -1.70
CA SER A 333 -12.93 -10.75 -1.46
C SER A 333 -13.30 -9.54 -0.61
N CYS A 334 -12.51 -9.23 0.41
CA CYS A 334 -12.72 -8.05 1.25
C CYS A 334 -12.50 -6.76 0.46
N TYR A 335 -13.43 -5.81 0.53
CA TYR A 335 -13.34 -4.56 -0.23
C TYR A 335 -12.14 -3.68 0.17
N GLN A 336 -11.70 -3.74 1.43
CA GLN A 336 -10.60 -2.90 1.95
C GLN A 336 -9.21 -3.50 1.74
N CYS A 337 -9.04 -4.80 2.00
CA CYS A 337 -7.73 -5.46 1.97
C CYS A 337 -7.57 -6.51 0.87
N TYR A 338 -8.62 -6.75 0.07
CA TYR A 338 -8.68 -7.74 -1.01
C TYR A 338 -8.41 -9.19 -0.60
N ARG A 339 -8.33 -9.48 0.70
CA ARG A 339 -8.18 -10.84 1.22
C ARG A 339 -9.45 -11.65 0.96
N LEU A 340 -9.30 -12.86 0.44
CA LEU A 340 -10.41 -13.82 0.32
C LEU A 340 -10.78 -14.37 1.70
N PHE A 341 -12.07 -14.40 2.00
CA PHE A 341 -12.65 -14.93 3.24
C PHE A 341 -13.99 -15.62 2.94
N ASP A 342 -14.48 -16.43 3.85
CA ASP A 342 -15.74 -17.13 3.65
C ASP A 342 -16.90 -16.16 3.90
N GLN A 343 -17.84 -16.07 2.96
CA GLN A 343 -18.92 -15.08 2.98
C GLN A 343 -19.73 -15.09 4.29
N LYS A 344 -19.85 -16.26 4.93
CA LYS A 344 -20.54 -16.46 6.22
C LYS A 344 -19.93 -15.67 7.38
N PHE A 345 -18.65 -15.32 7.31
CA PHE A 345 -17.95 -14.53 8.32
C PHE A 345 -17.77 -13.06 7.91
N GLY A 346 -18.28 -12.67 6.74
CA GLY A 346 -18.20 -11.31 6.23
C GLY A 346 -19.09 -10.35 6.99
N ILE A 347 -18.61 -9.12 7.13
CA ILE A 347 -19.42 -7.99 7.55
C ILE A 347 -19.82 -7.22 6.30
N SER A 348 -21.11 -7.11 6.01
CA SER A 348 -21.61 -6.33 4.86
C SER A 348 -21.98 -4.90 5.28
N ASN A 349 -21.55 -3.90 4.51
CA ASN A 349 -21.98 -2.50 4.65
C ASN A 349 -22.20 -1.89 3.26
N ASN A 350 -23.40 -1.37 2.98
CA ASN A 350 -23.78 -0.77 1.68
C ASN A 350 -23.45 -1.67 0.46
N GLY A 351 -23.69 -2.97 0.57
CA GLY A 351 -23.39 -3.93 -0.52
C GLY A 351 -21.91 -4.27 -0.70
N LYS A 352 -21.02 -3.75 0.14
CA LYS A 352 -19.59 -4.08 0.18
C LYS A 352 -19.33 -5.04 1.35
N GLU A 353 -18.51 -6.07 1.15
CA GLU A 353 -18.19 -7.06 2.19
C GLU A 353 -16.77 -6.89 2.76
N PHE A 354 -16.62 -7.09 4.06
CA PHE A 354 -15.36 -6.88 4.80
C PHE A 354 -15.02 -8.11 5.64
N CYS A 355 -13.75 -8.53 5.61
CA CYS A 355 -13.30 -9.73 6.34
C CYS A 355 -13.18 -9.53 7.85
N THR A 356 -13.05 -8.28 8.31
CA THR A 356 -12.90 -7.91 9.73
C THR A 356 -13.53 -6.55 10.01
N LYS A 357 -13.86 -6.30 11.28
CA LYS A 357 -14.37 -4.99 11.74
C LYS A 357 -13.34 -3.87 11.52
N GLU A 358 -12.06 -4.16 11.70
CA GLU A 358 -10.96 -3.22 11.45
C GLU A 358 -10.90 -2.77 9.98
N CYS A 359 -11.16 -3.68 9.04
CA CYS A 359 -11.25 -3.35 7.62
C CYS A 359 -12.43 -2.43 7.31
N LEU A 360 -13.59 -2.68 7.94
CA LEU A 360 -14.76 -1.81 7.80
C LEU A 360 -14.50 -0.40 8.38
N GLU A 361 -13.89 -0.30 9.56
CA GLU A 361 -13.57 0.99 10.19
C GLU A 361 -12.53 1.77 9.38
N SER A 362 -11.49 1.08 8.88
CA SER A 362 -10.49 1.69 7.99
C SER A 362 -11.13 2.21 6.70
N PHE A 363 -12.03 1.43 6.11
CA PHE A 363 -12.78 1.84 4.93
C PHE A 363 -13.65 3.07 5.21
N LYS A 364 -14.38 3.10 6.34
CA LYS A 364 -15.18 4.26 6.73
C LYS A 364 -14.31 5.50 6.86
N LEU A 365 -13.19 5.43 7.57
CA LEU A 365 -12.28 6.57 7.75
C LEU A 365 -11.70 7.09 6.43
N GLN A 366 -11.39 6.21 5.48
CA GLN A 366 -10.87 6.60 4.16
C GLN A 366 -11.94 7.24 3.27
N ASN A 367 -13.22 6.94 3.49
CA ASN A 367 -14.34 7.47 2.71
C ASN A 367 -15.06 8.64 3.41
N LEU A 368 -14.46 9.21 4.47
CA LEU A 368 -14.94 10.45 5.08
C LEU A 368 -14.37 11.66 4.33
N TYR A 369 -15.27 12.50 3.81
CA TYR A 369 -14.95 13.76 3.17
C TYR A 369 -15.50 14.91 4.00
N LEU A 370 -14.84 16.07 3.94
CA LEU A 370 -15.40 17.29 4.52
C LEU A 370 -16.37 17.92 3.53
N CYS A 371 -17.58 18.20 3.99
CA CYS A 371 -18.57 18.96 3.22
C CYS A 371 -17.94 20.29 2.77
N ARG A 372 -18.06 20.59 1.48
CA ARG A 372 -17.40 21.74 0.86
C ARG A 372 -18.04 23.10 1.19
N SER A 373 -19.27 23.10 1.71
CA SER A 373 -19.93 24.32 2.18
C SER A 373 -19.20 24.92 3.39
N GLN A 374 -18.89 26.22 3.34
CA GLN A 374 -18.17 26.93 4.41
C GLN A 374 -18.96 26.95 5.72
N SER A 375 -20.29 26.95 5.65
CA SER A 375 -21.18 26.99 6.81
C SER A 375 -21.29 25.64 7.54
N CYS A 376 -21.01 24.51 6.87
CA CYS A 376 -21.29 23.18 7.40
C CYS A 376 -20.05 22.50 7.97
N ALA A 377 -18.97 22.39 7.19
CA ALA A 377 -17.71 21.72 7.55
C ALA A 377 -17.84 20.30 8.18
N LYS A 378 -19.01 19.64 8.07
CA LYS A 378 -19.22 18.29 8.63
C LYS A 378 -18.46 17.24 7.82
N GLN A 379 -17.91 16.24 8.52
CA GLN A 379 -17.42 15.02 7.89
C GLN A 379 -18.61 14.16 7.45
N ILE A 380 -18.58 13.72 6.19
CA ILE A 380 -19.66 12.99 5.52
C ILE A 380 -19.08 11.73 4.88
N ASP A 381 -19.83 10.64 4.97
CA ASP A 381 -19.51 9.38 4.29
C ASP A 381 -19.87 9.52 2.80
N ILE A 382 -18.97 9.14 1.89
CA ILE A 382 -19.20 9.16 0.43
C ILE A 382 -20.51 8.49 0.06
N ASP A 383 -20.84 7.35 0.69
CA ASP A 383 -22.02 6.57 0.31
C ASP A 383 -23.34 7.31 0.63
N GLN A 384 -23.29 8.33 1.49
CA GLN A 384 -24.43 9.18 1.87
C GLN A 384 -24.31 10.62 1.35
N ALA A 385 -23.21 10.96 0.68
CA ALA A 385 -22.92 12.32 0.27
C ALA A 385 -23.63 12.66 -1.06
N TYR A 386 -24.02 13.93 -1.19
CA TYR A 386 -24.55 14.49 -2.43
C TYR A 386 -23.39 14.99 -3.30
N TYR A 387 -23.24 14.45 -4.51
CA TYR A 387 -22.16 14.83 -5.43
C TYR A 387 -22.65 15.69 -6.58
N GLU A 388 -22.09 16.89 -6.73
CA GLU A 388 -22.49 17.84 -7.76
C GLU A 388 -21.31 18.75 -8.13
N ILE A 389 -21.14 19.11 -9.40
CA ILE A 389 -20.03 19.97 -9.90
C ILE A 389 -18.63 19.49 -9.41
N GLY A 390 -18.41 18.18 -9.34
CA GLY A 390 -17.11 17.64 -8.95
C GLY A 390 -16.79 17.72 -7.46
N GLN A 391 -17.76 18.03 -6.60
CA GLN A 391 -17.56 18.23 -5.16
C GLN A 391 -18.61 17.48 -4.33
N TRP A 392 -18.24 17.14 -3.10
CA TRP A 392 -19.10 16.40 -2.16
C TRP A 392 -19.76 17.32 -1.13
N PHE A 393 -21.06 17.13 -0.94
CA PHE A 393 -21.90 17.93 -0.05
C PHE A 393 -22.70 17.04 0.90
N CYS A 394 -23.04 17.60 2.07
CA CYS A 394 -23.76 16.89 3.11
C CYS A 394 -25.20 16.52 2.71
N ASN A 395 -25.83 17.42 1.94
CA ASN A 395 -27.18 17.31 1.42
C ASN A 395 -27.33 18.34 0.30
N GLN A 396 -28.49 18.36 -0.35
CA GLN A 396 -28.78 19.30 -1.44
C GLN A 396 -28.82 20.78 -0.96
N ASP A 397 -29.15 21.03 0.31
CA ASP A 397 -29.19 22.39 0.87
C ASP A 397 -27.79 22.97 1.06
N CYS A 398 -26.82 22.16 1.52
CA CYS A 398 -25.40 22.47 1.58
C CYS A 398 -24.89 22.92 0.20
N PHE A 399 -25.33 22.24 -0.87
CA PHE A 399 -24.98 22.61 -2.25
C PHE A 399 -25.60 23.95 -2.69
N LYS A 400 -26.90 24.17 -2.43
CA LYS A 400 -27.57 25.45 -2.74
C LYS A 400 -26.91 26.64 -2.05
N GLN A 401 -26.51 26.48 -0.78
CA GLN A 401 -25.77 27.50 -0.04
C GLN A 401 -24.41 27.80 -0.68
N TYR A 402 -23.66 26.75 -1.04
CA TYR A 402 -22.37 26.90 -1.72
C TYR A 402 -22.49 27.62 -3.08
N GLN A 403 -23.55 27.33 -3.86
CA GLN A 403 -23.81 28.05 -5.10
C GLN A 403 -24.01 29.56 -4.86
N TRP A 404 -24.82 29.94 -3.86
CA TRP A 404 -25.02 31.35 -3.49
C TRP A 404 -23.72 32.05 -3.08
N GLU A 405 -22.89 31.39 -2.27
CA GLU A 405 -21.57 31.92 -1.86
C GLU A 405 -20.65 32.12 -3.07
N SER A 406 -20.64 31.18 -4.02
CA SER A 406 -19.78 31.23 -5.20
C SER A 406 -20.13 32.39 -6.16
N VAL A 407 -21.41 32.77 -6.25
CA VAL A 407 -21.86 33.92 -7.04
C VAL A 407 -21.44 35.23 -6.36
N ASN A 408 -21.54 35.32 -5.04
CA ASN A 408 -21.24 36.54 -4.29
C ASN A 408 -19.74 36.89 -4.27
N ILE A 409 -18.86 35.88 -4.28
CA ILE A 409 -17.41 36.08 -4.32
C ILE A 409 -16.96 36.65 -5.67
N ARG A 410 -17.67 36.35 -6.77
CA ARG A 410 -17.41 36.93 -8.10
C ARG A 410 -18.11 38.28 -8.32
N GLY A 411 -19.09 38.62 -7.49
CA GLY A 411 -19.91 39.84 -7.58
C GLY A 411 -19.34 41.10 -6.92
N ARG A 412 -18.10 41.08 -6.40
CA ARG A 412 -17.41 42.31 -5.96
C ARG A 412 -16.89 43.16 -7.13
N THR A 413 -17.66 43.27 -8.21
CA THR A 413 -17.61 44.40 -9.12
C THR A 413 -18.68 45.39 -8.68
N HIS A 414 -18.24 46.55 -8.22
CA HIS A 414 -19.03 47.76 -7.93
C HIS A 414 -20.36 47.83 -8.72
N ILE A 415 -21.48 47.60 -8.04
CA ILE A 415 -22.73 48.26 -8.39
C ILE A 415 -22.88 49.37 -7.36
N SER A 416 -22.41 50.55 -7.73
CA SER A 416 -22.75 51.79 -7.03
C SER A 416 -24.24 52.04 -7.25
N LEU A 417 -25.02 52.05 -6.17
CA LEU A 417 -26.37 52.63 -6.16
C LEU A 417 -26.27 54.16 -6.17
#